data_AF-A0A2D6FX28-F1
#
_entry.id   AF-A0A2D6FX28-F1
#
_cell.length_a   1.000
_cell.length_b   1.000
_cell.length_c   1.000
_cell.angle_alpha   90.00
_cell.angle_beta   90.00
_cell.angle_gamma   90.00
#
_symmetry.space_group_name_H-M   'P 1'
#
loop_
_entity.id
_entity.type
_entity.pdbx_description
1 polymer ?
#
loop_
_entity_poly.entity_id
_entity_poly.type
_entity_poly.pdbx_seq_one_letter_code
_entity_poly.pdbx_strand_id
1 'polypeptide(L)'
;MTGTGFVCDERYFWIEQGPSVPLGRFDQPLDAWDSPAGKRRMLGLLDSSGLLGQLTPIAPRMAEEEELTRFHDPGYVARVKRLSEEVIAKAAEIAGL
;
A
#
# COMPACT_ATOMS: atom_id res chain seq x y z
N MET A 1 28.91 11.40 8.56
CA MET A 1 28.38 11.29 7.19
C MET A 1 26.87 11.14 7.29
N THR A 2 26.10 11.97 6.62
CA THR A 2 24.62 11.84 6.56
C THR A 2 24.29 10.92 5.38
N GLY A 3 23.77 9.73 5.66
CA GLY A 3 23.23 8.83 4.63
C GLY A 3 21.77 9.16 4.30
N THR A 4 21.35 8.93 3.06
CA THR A 4 19.95 9.05 2.65
C THR A 4 19.24 7.72 2.87
N GLY A 5 18.21 7.70 3.74
CA GLY A 5 17.43 6.50 4.01
C GLY A 5 16.44 6.15 2.90
N PHE A 6 16.18 4.86 2.72
CA PHE A 6 15.18 4.34 1.78
C PHE A 6 14.33 3.25 2.44
N VAL A 7 13.02 3.46 2.47
CA VAL A 7 12.04 2.51 3.03
C VAL A 7 11.25 1.89 1.88
N CYS A 8 11.29 0.57 1.78
CA CYS A 8 10.50 -0.19 0.82
C CYS A 8 10.21 -1.59 1.38
N ASP A 9 9.00 -2.07 1.20
CA ASP A 9 8.57 -3.43 1.51
C ASP A 9 7.77 -3.97 0.33
N GLU A 10 7.91 -5.26 0.04
CA GLU A 10 7.22 -5.92 -1.07
C GLU A 10 5.69 -5.74 -0.98
N ARG A 11 5.14 -5.69 0.23
CA ARG A 11 3.70 -5.50 0.47
C ARG A 11 3.17 -4.16 -0.03
N TYR A 12 4.03 -3.16 -0.25
CA TYR A 12 3.61 -1.87 -0.83
C TYR A 12 3.15 -1.99 -2.29
N PHE A 13 3.48 -3.11 -2.94
CA PHE A 13 3.05 -3.44 -4.30
C PHE A 13 1.85 -4.41 -4.33
N TRP A 14 1.24 -4.73 -3.20
CA TRP A 14 0.09 -5.66 -3.13
C TRP A 14 -1.24 -4.94 -2.89
N ILE A 15 -1.24 -3.60 -2.97
CA ILE A 15 -2.42 -2.79 -2.73
C ILE A 15 -3.36 -2.86 -3.94
N GLU A 16 -4.57 -3.36 -3.71
CA GLU A 16 -5.66 -3.36 -4.69
C GLU A 16 -6.65 -2.23 -4.36
N GLN A 17 -6.64 -1.16 -5.15
CA GLN A 17 -7.51 0.02 -4.92
C GLN A 17 -8.83 -0.04 -5.71
N GLY A 18 -9.00 -1.04 -6.58
CA GLY A 18 -10.11 -1.08 -7.53
C GLY A 18 -9.98 -0.04 -8.65
N PRO A 19 -11.06 0.20 -9.42
CA PRO A 19 -11.02 1.12 -10.55
C PRO A 19 -10.97 2.58 -10.10
N SER A 20 -10.28 3.43 -10.86
CA SER A 20 -10.21 4.88 -10.58
C SER A 20 -11.52 5.62 -10.84
N VAL A 21 -12.44 5.00 -11.59
CA VAL A 21 -13.75 5.55 -11.92
C VAL A 21 -14.85 4.62 -11.40
N PRO A 22 -16.02 5.16 -11.01
CA PRO A 22 -17.18 4.33 -10.67
C PRO A 22 -17.50 3.38 -11.83
N LEU A 23 -17.83 2.13 -11.51
CA LEU A 23 -18.24 1.14 -12.51
C LEU A 23 -19.71 1.36 -12.89
N GLY A 24 -19.97 2.33 -13.77
CA GLY A 24 -21.29 2.55 -14.36
C GLY A 24 -21.43 1.91 -15.75
N ARG A 25 -22.67 1.91 -16.28
CA ARG A 25 -23.03 1.24 -17.55
C ARG A 25 -22.21 1.71 -18.76
N PHE A 26 -21.71 2.95 -18.72
CA PHE A 26 -20.99 3.58 -19.82
C PHE A 26 -19.55 3.94 -19.47
N ASP A 27 -19.09 3.54 -18.27
CA ASP A 27 -17.76 3.86 -17.80
C ASP A 27 -16.81 2.74 -18.22
N GLN A 28 -15.80 3.09 -19.03
CA GLN A 28 -14.71 2.17 -19.31
C GLN A 28 -13.86 2.01 -18.04
N PRO A 29 -13.64 0.78 -17.54
CA PRO A 29 -12.77 0.57 -16.41
C PRO A 29 -11.38 1.15 -16.66
N LEU A 30 -10.91 1.92 -15.68
CA LEU A 30 -9.56 2.47 -15.65
C LEU A 30 -8.91 2.05 -14.34
N ASP A 31 -7.66 1.62 -14.42
CA ASP A 31 -6.90 1.25 -13.24
C ASP A 31 -6.73 2.44 -12.30
N ALA A 32 -6.60 2.15 -11.00
CA ALA A 32 -6.28 3.16 -10.01
C ALA A 32 -5.06 3.99 -10.44
N TRP A 33 -5.16 5.32 -10.31
CA TRP A 33 -4.06 6.22 -10.60
C TRP A 33 -2.83 5.93 -9.75
N ASP A 34 -3.05 5.43 -8.54
CA ASP A 34 -2.00 4.94 -7.66
C ASP A 34 -1.86 3.41 -7.75
N SER A 35 -1.34 2.94 -8.89
CA SER A 35 -1.16 1.50 -9.14
C SER A 35 0.13 0.93 -8.51
N PRO A 36 0.10 -0.34 -8.06
CA PRO A 36 1.32 -1.06 -7.68
C PRO A 36 2.40 -1.07 -8.76
N ALA A 37 2.00 -1.20 -10.03
CA ALA A 37 2.90 -1.19 -11.17
C ALA A 37 3.65 0.16 -11.28
N GLY A 38 2.96 1.28 -11.04
CA GLY A 38 3.57 2.61 -10.99
C GLY A 38 4.69 2.69 -9.95
N LYS A 39 4.41 2.26 -8.71
CA LYS A 39 5.41 2.21 -7.63
C LYS A 39 6.56 1.25 -7.93
N ARG A 40 6.27 0.09 -8.53
CA ARG A 40 7.30 -0.91 -8.90
C ARG A 40 8.27 -0.36 -9.95
N ARG A 41 7.77 0.41 -10.92
CA ARG A 41 8.60 1.09 -11.92
C ARG A 41 9.52 2.14 -11.30
N MET A 42 9.09 2.84 -10.25
CA MET A 42 9.96 3.74 -9.50
C MET A 42 11.12 2.98 -8.83
N LEU A 43 10.83 1.86 -8.16
CA LEU A 43 11.88 1.00 -7.58
C LEU A 43 12.85 0.48 -8.66
N GLY A 44 12.32 0.02 -9.79
CA GLY A 44 13.14 -0.43 -10.93
C GLY A 44 14.01 0.67 -11.54
N LEU A 45 13.53 1.93 -11.57
CA LEU A 45 14.33 3.07 -12.00
C LEU A 45 15.47 3.37 -11.03
N LEU A 46 15.22 3.31 -9.72
CA LEU A 46 16.26 3.51 -8.71
C LEU A 46 17.35 2.42 -8.83
N ASP A 47 16.95 1.18 -9.06
CA ASP A 47 17.87 0.05 -9.24
C ASP A 47 18.70 0.19 -10.53
N SER A 48 18.03 0.32 -11.68
CA SER A 48 18.69 0.42 -13.00
C SER A 48 19.59 1.64 -13.17
N SER A 49 19.31 2.74 -12.45
CA SER A 49 20.17 3.92 -12.42
C SER A 49 21.38 3.81 -11.47
N GLY A 50 21.44 2.76 -10.64
CA GLY A 50 22.46 2.62 -9.60
C GLY A 50 22.27 3.53 -8.38
N LEU A 51 21.17 4.30 -8.33
CA LEU A 51 20.85 5.14 -7.17
C LEU A 51 20.47 4.30 -5.96
N LEU A 52 19.78 3.18 -6.14
CA LEU A 52 19.34 2.32 -5.04
C LEU A 52 20.51 1.85 -4.17
N GLY A 53 21.65 1.50 -4.78
CA GLY A 53 22.86 1.09 -4.07
C GLY A 53 23.56 2.19 -3.27
N GLN A 54 23.16 3.45 -3.45
CA GLN A 54 23.67 4.61 -2.69
C GLN A 54 22.79 4.94 -1.48
N LEU A 55 21.62 4.33 -1.37
CA LEU A 55 20.67 4.57 -0.29
C LEU A 55 20.87 3.59 0.86
N THR A 56 20.58 4.04 2.07
CA THR A 56 20.60 3.19 3.26
C THR A 56 19.23 2.53 3.45
N PRO A 57 19.09 1.20 3.31
CA PRO A 57 17.81 0.54 3.50
C PRO A 57 17.34 0.67 4.95
N ILE A 58 16.06 0.98 5.12
CA ILE A 58 15.38 1.05 6.42
C ILE A 58 14.19 0.10 6.36
N ALA A 59 14.23 -0.93 7.22
CA ALA A 59 13.12 -1.87 7.34
C ALA A 59 11.90 -1.17 7.95
N PRO A 60 10.72 -1.21 7.30
CA PRO A 60 9.52 -0.69 7.91
C PRO A 60 9.02 -1.60 9.03
N ARG A 61 8.23 -1.02 9.93
CA ARG A 61 7.43 -1.73 10.92
C ARG A 61 5.98 -1.31 10.81
N MET A 62 5.08 -2.10 11.38
CA MET A 62 3.69 -1.67 11.54
C MET A 62 3.65 -0.44 12.46
N ALA A 63 2.75 0.49 12.15
CA ALA A 63 2.44 1.60 13.04
C ALA A 63 1.61 1.11 14.22
N GLU A 64 1.92 1.60 15.42
CA GLU A 64 1.13 1.30 16.62
C GLU A 64 -0.16 2.11 16.63
N GLU A 65 -1.17 1.64 17.37
CA GLU A 65 -2.46 2.35 17.46
C GLU A 65 -2.30 3.75 18.07
N GLU A 66 -1.41 3.91 19.05
CA GLU A 66 -1.06 5.19 19.64
C GLU A 66 -0.38 6.14 18.65
N GLU A 67 0.25 5.63 17.59
CA GLU A 67 0.87 6.45 16.54
C GLU A 67 -0.18 6.89 15.52
N LEU A 68 -1.08 5.98 15.13
CA LEU A 68 -2.19 6.28 14.23
C LEU A 68 -3.13 7.33 14.82
N THR A 69 -3.39 7.24 16.13
CA THR A 69 -4.31 8.13 16.86
C THR A 69 -3.74 9.51 17.16
N ARG A 70 -2.47 9.79 16.82
CA ARG A 70 -1.92 11.16 16.84
C ARG A 70 -2.56 12.05 15.78
N PHE A 71 -3.11 11.45 14.73
CA PHE A 71 -3.74 12.17 13.63
C PHE A 71 -5.19 11.74 13.39
N HIS A 72 -5.49 10.44 13.51
CA HIS A 72 -6.83 9.91 13.28
C HIS A 72 -7.62 9.75 14.59
N ASP A 73 -8.94 9.91 14.51
CA ASP A 73 -9.84 9.55 15.61
C ASP A 73 -9.81 8.02 15.87
N PRO A 74 -9.83 7.56 17.14
CA PRO A 74 -9.86 6.12 17.45
C PRO A 74 -11.01 5.35 16.78
N GLY A 75 -12.19 5.97 16.63
CA GLY A 75 -13.32 5.39 15.91
C GLY A 75 -13.06 5.23 14.41
N TYR A 76 -12.24 6.08 13.80
CA TYR A 76 -11.76 5.90 12.43
C TYR A 76 -10.85 4.67 12.33
N VAL A 77 -9.86 4.55 13.20
CA VAL A 77 -8.90 3.42 13.20
C VAL A 77 -9.64 2.10 13.39
N ALA A 78 -10.55 2.03 14.37
CA ALA A 78 -11.37 0.85 14.62
C ALA A 78 -12.24 0.46 13.42
N ARG A 79 -12.79 1.45 12.69
CA ARG A 79 -13.57 1.18 11.47
C ARG A 79 -12.73 0.60 10.36
N VAL A 80 -11.53 1.15 10.09
CA VAL A 80 -10.62 0.63 9.07
C VAL A 80 -10.20 -0.81 9.40
N LYS A 81 -9.89 -1.09 10.68
CA LYS A 81 -9.56 -2.44 11.13
C LYS A 81 -10.68 -3.45 10.86
N ARG A 82 -11.92 -3.13 11.25
CA ARG A 82 -13.07 -4.01 10.99
C ARG A 82 -13.28 -4.26 9.50
N LEU A 83 -13.24 -3.21 8.66
CA LEU A 83 -13.39 -3.35 7.21
C LEU A 83 -12.30 -4.26 6.62
N SER A 84 -11.06 -4.14 7.11
CA SER A 84 -9.96 -5.02 6.69
C SER A 84 -10.20 -6.47 7.08
N GLU A 85 -10.67 -6.73 8.30
CA GLU A 85 -11.00 -8.08 8.79
C GLU A 85 -12.13 -8.72 7.98
N GLU A 86 -13.17 -7.94 7.63
CA GLU A 86 -14.27 -8.39 6.78
C GLU A 86 -13.80 -8.80 5.37
N VAL A 87 -12.92 -8.00 4.75
CA VAL A 87 -12.35 -8.32 3.43
C VAL A 87 -11.51 -9.60 3.50
N ILE A 88 -10.69 -9.76 4.54
CA ILE A 88 -9.85 -10.95 4.72
C ILE A 88 -10.73 -12.20 4.93
N ALA A 89 -11.76 -12.11 5.77
CA ALA A 89 -12.68 -13.22 6.02
C ALA A 89 -13.39 -13.65 4.72
N LYS A 90 -13.87 -12.68 3.93
CA LYS A 90 -14.50 -12.96 2.64
C LYS A 90 -13.52 -13.58 1.63
N ALA A 91 -12.27 -13.13 1.62
CA ALA A 91 -11.24 -13.71 0.75
C ALA A 91 -10.91 -15.16 1.15
N ALA A 92 -10.85 -15.47 2.44
CA ALA A 92 -10.66 -16.82 2.95
C ALA A 92 -11.81 -17.75 2.54
N GLU A 93 -13.06 -17.29 2.65
CA GLU A 93 -14.25 -18.04 2.21
C GLU A 93 -14.18 -18.38 0.71
N ILE A 94 -13.82 -17.42 -0.14
CA ILE A 94 -13.65 -17.63 -1.59
C ILE A 94 -12.53 -18.64 -1.88
N ALA A 95 -11.45 -18.61 -1.09
CA ALA A 95 -10.31 -19.51 -1.22
C ALA A 95 -10.56 -20.91 -0.64
N GLY A 96 -11.68 -21.13 0.07
CA GLY A 96 -11.98 -22.38 0.76
C GLY A 96 -11.07 -22.65 1.96
N LEU A 97 -10.61 -21.59 2.63
CA LEU A 97 -9.74 -21.61 3.81
C LEU A 97 -10.53 -21.36 5.11
#